data_AF-A0A8X6W0D6-F1
#
_entry.id   AF-A0A8X6W0D6-F1
#
_cell.length_a   1.000
_cell.length_b   1.000
_cell.length_c   1.000
_cell.angle_alpha   90.00
_cell.angle_beta   90.00
_cell.angle_gamma   90.00
#
_symmetry.space_group_name_H-M   'P 1'
#
loop_
_entity.id
_entity.type
_entity.pdbx_description
1 polymer ?
#
loop_
_entity_poly.entity_id
_entity_poly.type
_entity_poly.pdbx_seq_one_letter_code
_entity_poly.pdbx_strand_id
1 'polypeptide(L)'
;MSFLGKGNKADLIKLAIELGECESKGEELKIIELRTKILTNDAYKEDPEFVKCIFEGIVSNRIDEENKQKEQTLREFKQQKIRLQNETQRDVGPQTLP
;
A
#
# COMPACT_ATOMS: atom_id res chain seq x y z
N MET A 1 -2.09 -2.07 -22.75
CA MET A 1 -1.94 -2.82 -21.49
C MET A 1 -3.29 -2.85 -20.78
N SER A 2 -3.72 -3.99 -20.22
CA SER A 2 -4.95 -4.07 -19.41
C SER A 2 -4.81 -3.25 -18.13
N PHE A 3 -5.87 -2.53 -17.70
CA PHE A 3 -5.85 -1.71 -16.48
C PHE A 3 -5.59 -2.55 -15.21
N LEU A 4 -6.04 -3.82 -15.20
CA LEU A 4 -5.75 -4.83 -14.17
C LEU A 4 -4.26 -5.23 -14.10
N GLY A 5 -3.43 -4.72 -15.00
CA GLY A 5 -1.97 -4.83 -14.96
C GLY A 5 -1.30 -3.79 -14.05
N LYS A 6 -2.00 -2.73 -13.64
CA LYS A 6 -1.45 -1.66 -12.79
C LYS A 6 -1.33 -2.06 -11.31
N GLY A 7 -2.15 -3.02 -10.87
CA GLY A 7 -2.20 -3.46 -9.47
C GLY A 7 -1.59 -4.84 -9.23
N ASN A 8 -1.33 -5.14 -7.96
CA ASN A 8 -0.82 -6.43 -7.49
C ASN A 8 -1.98 -7.42 -7.18
N LYS A 9 -1.64 -8.65 -6.76
CA LYS A 9 -2.65 -9.67 -6.41
C LYS A 9 -3.64 -9.16 -5.34
N ALA A 10 -3.16 -8.44 -4.33
CA ALA A 10 -4.00 -7.94 -3.24
C ALA A 10 -5.00 -6.87 -3.73
N ASP A 11 -4.61 -6.02 -4.68
CA ASP A 11 -5.54 -5.05 -5.27
C ASP A 11 -6.63 -5.74 -6.07
N LEU A 12 -6.29 -6.78 -6.82
CA LEU A 12 -7.25 -7.58 -7.59
C LEU A 12 -8.23 -8.31 -6.68
N ILE A 13 -7.76 -8.82 -5.53
CA ILE A 13 -8.64 -9.42 -4.52
C ILE A 13 -9.57 -8.37 -3.93
N LYS A 14 -9.07 -7.18 -3.57
CA LYS A 14 -9.92 -6.09 -3.08
C LYS A 14 -11.00 -5.72 -4.10
N LEU A 15 -10.64 -5.59 -5.38
CA LEU A 15 -11.62 -5.31 -6.43
C LEU A 15 -12.64 -6.44 -6.57
N ALA A 16 -12.21 -7.71 -6.55
CA ALA A 16 -13.14 -8.84 -6.62
C ALA A 16 -14.10 -8.88 -5.41
N ILE A 17 -13.65 -8.48 -4.22
CA ILE A 17 -14.51 -8.33 -3.04
C ILE A 17 -15.54 -7.21 -3.24
N GLU A 18 -15.11 -6.04 -3.72
CA GLU A 18 -16.02 -4.91 -4.02
C GLU A 18 -17.07 -5.27 -5.10
N LEU A 19 -16.71 -6.15 -6.04
CA LEU A 19 -17.62 -6.64 -7.08
C LEU A 19 -18.48 -7.84 -6.64
N GLY A 20 -18.32 -8.34 -5.41
CA GLY A 20 -19.05 -9.51 -4.91
C GLY A 20 -18.60 -10.85 -5.50
N GLU A 21 -17.45 -10.89 -6.16
CA GLU A 21 -16.87 -12.09 -6.81
C GLU A 21 -15.95 -12.91 -5.90
N CYS A 22 -15.66 -12.38 -4.70
CA CYS A 22 -14.75 -12.97 -3.71
C CYS A 22 -15.22 -12.62 -2.28
N GLU A 23 -15.28 -13.62 -1.40
CA GLU A 23 -15.75 -13.42 -0.02
C GLU A 23 -14.63 -13.09 0.96
N SER A 24 -13.37 -13.37 0.64
CA SER A 24 -12.26 -13.14 1.58
C SER A 24 -10.91 -12.82 0.96
N LYS A 25 -10.12 -12.04 1.69
CA LYS A 25 -8.72 -11.73 1.33
C LYS A 25 -7.79 -12.95 1.33
N GLY A 26 -8.26 -14.10 1.86
CA GLY A 26 -7.50 -15.33 2.01
C GLY A 26 -7.74 -16.37 0.91
N GLU A 27 -8.61 -16.11 -0.07
CA GLU A 27 -8.84 -17.04 -1.16
C GLU A 27 -7.56 -17.25 -1.98
N GLU A 28 -7.15 -18.52 -2.16
CA GLU A 28 -5.97 -18.91 -2.94
C GLU A 28 -6.19 -18.78 -4.47
N LEU A 29 -6.96 -17.79 -4.91
CA LEU A 29 -7.19 -17.55 -6.33
C LEU A 29 -5.90 -17.09 -7.02
N LYS A 30 -5.66 -17.60 -8.22
CA LYS A 30 -4.56 -17.14 -9.08
C LYS A 30 -4.91 -15.77 -9.66
N ILE A 31 -3.88 -14.99 -10.01
CA ILE A 31 -4.05 -13.68 -10.68
C ILE A 31 -4.91 -13.81 -11.94
N ILE A 32 -4.73 -14.89 -12.70
CA ILE A 32 -5.51 -15.14 -13.93
C ILE A 32 -6.99 -15.35 -13.58
N GLU A 33 -7.29 -16.16 -12.57
CA GLU A 33 -8.67 -16.44 -12.14
C GLU A 33 -9.36 -15.17 -11.62
N LEU A 34 -8.67 -14.36 -10.83
CA LEU A 34 -9.17 -13.06 -10.36
C LEU A 34 -9.51 -12.13 -11.54
N ARG A 35 -8.60 -12.02 -12.50
CA ARG A 35 -8.84 -11.20 -13.70
C ARG A 35 -10.02 -11.72 -14.50
N THR A 36 -10.14 -13.02 -14.68
CA THR A 36 -11.28 -13.62 -15.38
C THR A 36 -12.57 -13.28 -14.66
N LYS A 37 -12.68 -13.52 -13.35
CA LYS A 37 -13.87 -13.19 -12.54
C LYS A 37 -14.28 -11.72 -12.70
N ILE A 38 -13.32 -10.80 -12.56
CA ILE A 38 -13.57 -9.35 -12.73
C ILE A 38 -14.08 -9.03 -14.14
N LEU A 39 -13.45 -9.59 -15.19
CA LEU A 39 -13.83 -9.32 -16.58
C LEU A 39 -15.16 -9.99 -16.99
N THR A 40 -15.57 -11.04 -16.29
CA THR A 40 -16.84 -11.75 -16.54
C THR A 40 -17.99 -11.27 -15.65
N ASN A 41 -17.70 -10.46 -14.63
CA ASN A 41 -18.70 -9.87 -13.73
C ASN A 41 -19.59 -8.89 -14.49
N ASP A 42 -20.86 -8.84 -14.11
CA ASP A 42 -21.85 -8.02 -14.80
C ASP A 42 -21.59 -6.53 -14.65
N ALA A 43 -21.04 -6.06 -13.52
CA ALA A 43 -20.65 -4.65 -13.37
C ALA A 43 -19.57 -4.24 -14.38
N TYR A 44 -18.64 -5.14 -14.72
CA TYR A 44 -17.65 -4.86 -15.77
C TYR A 44 -18.26 -4.88 -17.17
N LYS A 45 -19.27 -5.72 -17.42
CA LYS A 45 -19.97 -5.75 -18.72
C LYS A 45 -20.87 -4.52 -18.91
N GLU A 46 -21.50 -4.06 -17.84
CA GLU A 46 -22.39 -2.91 -17.82
C GLU A 46 -21.61 -1.59 -17.90
N ASP A 47 -20.60 -1.42 -17.05
CA ASP A 47 -19.76 -0.22 -17.03
C ASP A 47 -18.29 -0.55 -16.72
N PRO A 48 -17.48 -0.83 -17.77
CA PRO A 48 -16.05 -1.07 -17.62
C PRO A 48 -15.28 0.10 -16.99
N GLU A 49 -15.73 1.34 -17.22
CA GLU A 49 -15.03 2.53 -16.75
C GLU A 49 -15.28 2.75 -15.26
N PHE A 50 -16.48 2.42 -14.76
CA PHE A 50 -16.77 2.38 -13.33
C PHE A 50 -15.86 1.39 -12.59
N VAL A 51 -15.74 0.15 -13.09
CA VAL A 51 -14.85 -0.86 -12.50
C VAL A 51 -13.39 -0.41 -12.54
N LYS A 52 -12.98 0.24 -13.62
CA LYS A 52 -11.64 0.83 -13.73
C LYS A 52 -11.42 1.96 -12.71
N CYS A 53 -12.39 2.85 -12.51
CA CYS A 53 -12.32 3.91 -11.50
C CYS A 53 -12.14 3.34 -10.09
N ILE A 54 -12.90 2.29 -9.74
CA ILE A 54 -12.75 1.60 -8.44
C ILE A 54 -11.34 1.04 -8.31
N PHE A 55 -10.84 0.36 -9.34
CA PHE A 55 -9.51 -0.23 -9.30
C PHE A 55 -8.40 0.81 -9.14
N GLU A 56 -8.50 1.93 -9.85
CA GLU A 56 -7.55 3.03 -9.75
C GLU A 56 -7.57 3.68 -8.36
N GLY A 57 -8.74 3.79 -7.73
CA GLY A 57 -8.88 4.21 -6.34
C GLY A 57 -8.20 3.24 -5.36
N ILE A 58 -8.39 1.93 -5.53
CA ILE A 58 -7.74 0.90 -4.71
C ILE A 58 -6.21 1.00 -4.79
N VAL A 59 -5.68 1.12 -6.01
CA VAL A 59 -4.23 1.21 -6.26
C VAL A 59 -3.67 2.51 -5.66
N SER A 60 -4.36 3.64 -5.85
CA SER A 60 -3.94 4.94 -5.32
C SER A 60 -3.90 4.95 -3.80
N ASN A 61 -4.96 4.44 -3.15
CA ASN A 61 -5.02 4.34 -1.69
C ASN A 61 -3.86 3.53 -1.11
N ARG A 62 -3.49 2.41 -1.74
CA ARG A 62 -2.32 1.63 -1.30
C ARG A 62 -1.03 2.44 -1.40
N ILE A 63 -0.81 3.13 -2.53
CA ILE A 63 0.39 3.94 -2.75
C ILE A 63 0.47 5.06 -1.70
N ASP A 64 -0.66 5.71 -1.41
CA ASP A 64 -0.73 6.78 -0.41
C ASP A 64 -0.45 6.26 1.00
N GLU A 65 -0.99 5.09 1.38
CA GLU A 65 -0.68 4.44 2.65
C GLU A 65 0.81 4.08 2.77
N GLU A 66 1.41 3.49 1.73
CA GLU A 66 2.84 3.17 1.70
C GLU A 66 3.72 4.41 1.82
N ASN A 67 3.34 5.51 1.15
CA ASN A 67 4.07 6.78 1.22
C ASN A 67 3.97 7.40 2.61
N LYS A 68 2.78 7.38 3.21
CA LYS A 68 2.56 7.88 4.57
C LYS A 68 3.39 7.09 5.60
N GLN A 69 3.45 5.77 5.47
CA GLN A 69 4.28 4.92 6.33
C GLN A 69 5.77 5.25 6.18
N LYS A 70 6.28 5.36 4.94
CA LYS A 70 7.69 5.74 4.69
C LYS A 70 8.03 7.08 5.30
N GLU A 71 7.12 8.05 5.20
CA GLU A 71 7.33 9.38 5.78
C GLU A 71 7.37 9.33 7.31
N GLN A 72 6.48 8.56 7.94
CA GLN A 72 6.49 8.35 9.39
C GLN A 72 7.79 7.67 9.85
N THR A 73 8.20 6.58 9.20
CA THR A 73 9.46 5.89 9.50
C THR A 73 10.66 6.83 9.34
N LEU A 74 10.68 7.67 8.30
CA LEU A 74 11.77 8.63 8.10
C LEU A 74 11.80 9.71 9.20
N ARG A 75 10.63 10.20 9.64
CA ARG A 75 10.54 11.15 10.75
C ARG A 75 11.04 10.52 12.06
N GLU A 76 10.65 9.30 12.35
CA GLU A 76 11.12 8.56 13.54
C GLU A 76 12.63 8.33 13.50
N PHE A 77 13.16 7.91 12.36
CA PHE A 77 14.60 7.73 12.18
C PHE A 77 15.38 9.04 12.38
N LYS A 78 14.90 10.15 11.82
CA LYS A 78 15.50 11.48 12.03
C LYS A 78 15.47 11.88 13.51
N GLN A 79 14.36 11.64 14.21
CA GLN A 79 14.27 11.93 15.65
C GLN A 79 15.24 11.07 16.46
N GLN A 80 15.37 9.78 16.17
CA GLN A 80 16.34 8.91 16.85
C GLN A 80 17.77 9.38 16.62
N LYS A 81 18.13 9.77 15.39
CA LYS A 81 19.45 10.31 15.09
C LYS A 81 19.76 11.57 15.90
N ILE A 82 18.80 12.49 16.02
CA ILE A 82 18.96 13.72 16.82
C ILE A 82 19.13 13.37 18.31
N ARG A 83 18.34 12.43 18.84
CA ARG A 83 18.46 11.98 20.25
C ARG A 83 19.85 11.42 20.54
N LEU A 84 20.33 10.50 19.69
CA LEU A 84 21.66 9.90 19.82
C LEU A 84 22.79 10.95 19.71
N GLN A 85 22.68 11.91 18.79
CA GLN A 85 23.65 13.01 18.69
C GLN A 85 23.66 13.88 19.95
N ASN A 86 22.49 14.18 20.50
CA ASN A 86 22.36 14.97 21.72
C ASN A 86 22.86 14.20 22.96
N GLU A 87 22.68 12.88 23.02
CA GLU A 87 23.23 12.03 24.07
C GLU A 87 24.76 11.93 23.97
N THR A 88 25.29 11.75 22.76
CA THR A 88 26.75 11.74 22.51
C THR A 88 27.39 13.07 22.90
N GLN A 89 26.74 14.20 22.63
CA GLN A 89 27.24 15.53 23.04
C GLN A 89 27.17 15.77 24.56
N ARG A 90 26.23 15.14 25.27
CA ARG A 90 26.16 15.22 26.74
C ARG A 90 27.24 14.39 27.43
N ASP A 91 27.70 13.31 26.81
CA ASP A 91 28.74 12.43 27.34
C ASP A 91 30.18 12.99 27.14
N VAL A 92 30.34 14.00 26.28
CA VAL A 92 31.60 14.75 26.07
C VAL A 92 31.64 16.12 26.78
N GLY A 93 30.82 16.31 27.83
CA GLY A 93 30.95 17.45 28.75
C GLY A 93 32.33 17.48 29.43
N PRO A 94 32.90 18.67 29.67
CA PRO A 94 34.34 18.90 29.68
C PRO A 94 35.09 18.04 30.71
N GLN A 95 36.12 17.31 30.26
CA GLN A 95 37.17 16.83 31.15
C GLN A 95 37.84 18.05 31.77
N THR A 96 37.40 18.43 32.97
CA THR A 96 38.17 19.30 33.85
C THR A 96 39.38 18.50 34.34
N LEU A 97 40.55 18.82 33.77
CA LEU A 97 41.88 18.51 34.28
C LEU A 97 42.76 19.74 34.02
N PRO A 98 43.74 20.08 34.87
CA PRO A 98 43.90 19.86 36.32
C PRO A 98 43.65 21.14 37.16
#